data_AF-A0A352UM18-F1
#
_entry.id   AF-A0A352UM18-F1
#
_cell.length_a   1.000
_cell.length_b   1.000
_cell.length_c   1.000
_cell.angle_alpha   90.00
_cell.angle_beta   90.00
_cell.angle_gamma   90.00
#
_symmetry.space_group_name_H-M   'P 1'
#
loop_
_entity.id
_entity.type
_entity.pdbx_description
1 polymer ?
#
loop_
_entity_poly.entity_id
_entity_poly.type
_entity_poly.pdbx_seq_one_letter_code
_entity_poly.pdbx_strand_id
1 'polypeptide(L)'
;MDIQTISRECVAICVHRRPCPSPEDAASLIRGALKNRGMDAWPRMEIDLFPAGADTLIVARPAAEMIITIAEYALPFLYEN
;
A
#
# COMPACT_ATOMS: atom_id res chain seq x y z
N MET A 1 -12.84 15.44 2.01
CA MET A 1 -11.78 14.56 1.47
C MET A 1 -10.97 15.44 0.52
N ASP A 2 -9.91 16.08 1.02
CA ASP A 2 -9.50 17.37 0.44
C ASP A 2 -8.05 17.49 -0.01
N ILE A 3 -7.27 16.40 0.03
CA ILE A 3 -5.97 16.37 -0.65
C ILE A 3 -5.87 15.05 -1.39
N GLN A 4 -5.75 15.13 -2.72
CA GLN A 4 -5.59 13.98 -3.61
C GLN A 4 -4.45 14.27 -4.59
N THR A 5 -3.26 13.79 -4.26
CA THR A 5 -2.23 13.60 -5.28
C THR A 5 -2.29 12.13 -5.69
N ILE A 6 -2.58 11.85 -6.95
CA ILE A 6 -2.55 10.50 -7.49
C ILE A 6 -1.68 10.52 -8.73
N SER A 7 -0.53 9.85 -8.66
CA SER A 7 0.42 9.68 -9.75
C SER A 7 0.83 8.21 -9.86
N ARG A 8 1.65 7.89 -10.88
CA ARG A 8 2.17 6.52 -11.09
C ARG A 8 3.08 6.04 -9.97
N GLU A 9 3.70 6.98 -9.24
CA GLU A 9 4.73 6.68 -8.25
C GLU A 9 4.31 7.02 -6.81
N CYS A 10 3.20 7.75 -6.64
CA CYS A 10 2.76 8.19 -5.33
C CYS A 10 1.26 8.46 -5.30
N VAL A 11 0.59 8.02 -4.24
CA VAL A 11 -0.80 8.35 -3.92
C VAL A 11 -0.83 8.93 -2.52
N ALA A 12 -1.36 10.14 -2.38
CA ALA A 12 -1.61 10.79 -1.10
C ALA A 12 -3.10 11.12 -1.01
N ILE A 13 -3.79 10.56 -0.02
CA ILE A 13 -5.20 10.82 0.26
C ILE A 13 -5.41 11.21 1.73
N CYS A 14 -6.21 12.23 1.97
CA CYS A 14 -6.65 12.60 3.32
C CYS A 14 -8.05 12.03 3.60
N VAL A 15 -8.17 11.23 4.65
CA VAL A 15 -9.44 10.64 5.10
C VAL A 15 -9.87 11.19 6.45
N HIS A 16 -11.12 11.66 6.53
CA HIS A 16 -11.74 12.12 7.75
C HIS A 16 -12.54 10.97 8.37
N ARG A 17 -11.86 10.08 9.11
CA ARG A 17 -12.48 8.87 9.69
C ARG A 17 -11.87 8.56 11.06
N ARG A 18 -12.75 8.24 12.02
CA ARG A 18 -12.36 7.64 13.31
C ARG A 18 -12.97 6.24 13.46
N PRO A 19 -12.21 5.26 13.97
CA PRO A 19 -10.78 5.32 14.31
C PRO A 19 -9.87 5.46 13.07
N CYS A 20 -8.57 5.74 13.30
CA CYS A 20 -7.53 5.74 12.26
C CYS A 20 -7.64 4.42 11.46
N PRO A 21 -7.60 4.46 10.11
CA PRO A 21 -7.73 3.25 9.31
C PRO A 21 -6.60 2.26 9.63
N SER A 22 -6.94 0.97 9.60
CA SER A 22 -5.92 -0.08 9.61
C SER A 22 -5.07 -0.01 8.32
N PRO A 23 -3.86 -0.58 8.30
CA PRO A 23 -3.07 -0.67 7.07
C PRO A 23 -3.82 -1.36 5.91
N GLU A 24 -4.66 -2.35 6.21
CA GLU A 24 -5.48 -3.05 5.21
C GLU A 24 -6.59 -2.16 4.64
N ASP A 25 -7.26 -1.38 5.49
CA ASP A 25 -8.24 -0.39 5.07
C ASP A 25 -7.59 0.69 4.21
N ALA A 26 -6.42 1.18 4.64
CA ALA A 26 -5.65 2.17 3.90
C ALA A 26 -5.25 1.63 2.51
N ALA A 27 -4.75 0.40 2.43
CA ALA A 27 -4.43 -0.26 1.16
C ALA A 27 -5.66 -0.34 0.23
N SER A 28 -6.81 -0.69 0.79
CA SER A 28 -8.06 -0.79 0.04
C SER A 28 -8.51 0.57 -0.50
N LEU A 29 -8.38 1.63 0.30
CA LEU A 29 -8.66 3.00 -0.12
C LEU A 29 -7.74 3.47 -1.25
N ILE A 30 -6.44 3.17 -1.17
CA ILE A 30 -5.46 3.49 -2.21
C ILE A 30 -5.77 2.74 -3.50
N ARG A 31 -6.07 1.43 -3.44
CA ARG A 31 -6.48 0.64 -4.61
C ARG A 31 -7.74 1.20 -5.26
N GLY A 32 -8.72 1.60 -4.45
CA GLY A 32 -9.93 2.27 -4.93
C GLY A 32 -9.62 3.60 -5.62
N ALA A 33 -8.73 4.41 -5.05
CA ALA A 33 -8.31 5.69 -5.61
C ALA A 33 -7.59 5.52 -6.97
N LEU A 34 -6.67 4.54 -7.08
CA LEU A 34 -6.00 4.20 -8.34
C LEU A 34 -7.01 3.77 -9.41
N LYS A 35 -7.93 2.87 -9.07
CA LYS A 35 -8.97 2.39 -9.99
C LYS A 35 -9.87 3.53 -10.47
N ASN A 36 -10.27 4.43 -9.58
CA ASN A 36 -11.08 5.60 -9.92
C ASN A 36 -10.35 6.59 -10.86
N ARG A 37 -9.01 6.55 -10.89
CA ARG A 37 -8.18 7.31 -11.84
C ARG A 37 -7.85 6.53 -13.12
N GLY A 38 -8.40 5.33 -13.30
CA GLY A 38 -8.11 4.47 -14.45
C GLY A 38 -6.69 3.91 -14.46
N MET A 39 -6.07 3.81 -13.27
CA MET A 39 -4.72 3.27 -13.11
C MET A 39 -4.78 1.83 -12.60
N ASP A 40 -3.78 1.05 -13.00
CA ASP A 40 -3.61 -0.31 -12.47
C ASP A 40 -3.30 -0.26 -10.98
N ALA A 41 -3.84 -1.23 -10.25
CA ALA A 41 -3.52 -1.40 -8.84
C ALA A 41 -2.06 -1.85 -8.71
N TRP A 42 -1.33 -1.27 -7.76
CA TRP A 42 0.01 -1.73 -7.45
C TRP A 42 -0.03 -3.14 -6.83
N PRO A 43 0.73 -4.11 -7.35
CA PRO A 43 0.80 -5.46 -6.77
C PRO A 43 1.28 -5.44 -5.32
N ARG A 44 2.25 -4.57 -5.03
CA ARG A 44 2.77 -4.28 -3.69
C ARG A 44 2.86 -2.78 -3.49
N MET A 45 2.63 -2.33 -2.27
CA MET A 45 2.74 -0.91 -1.92
C MET A 45 3.31 -0.73 -0.52
N GLU A 46 4.09 0.31 -0.35
CA GLU A 46 4.44 0.86 0.95
C GLU A 46 3.36 1.86 1.35
N ILE A 47 2.97 1.87 2.63
CA ILE A 47 1.95 2.77 3.16
C ILE A 47 2.46 3.41 4.44
N ASP A 48 2.47 4.74 4.45
CA ASP A 48 2.72 5.56 5.62
C ASP A 48 1.40 6.19 6.08
N LEU A 49 1.09 6.04 7.38
CA LEU A 49 -0.11 6.59 8.00
C LEU A 49 0.28 7.74 8.92
N PHE A 50 -0.22 8.93 8.63
CA PHE A 50 0.01 10.14 9.41
C PHE A 50 -1.31 10.59 10.07
N PRO A 51 -1.59 10.17 11.31
CA PRO A 51 -2.79 10.60 12.02
C PRO A 51 -2.66 12.07 12.45
N ALA A 52 -3.72 12.85 12.22
CA ALA A 52 -3.83 14.26 12.62
C ALA A 52 -5.23 14.54 13.17
N GLY A 53 -5.43 14.29 14.46
CA GLY A 53 -6.70 14.59 15.15
C GLY A 53 -7.85 13.69 14.69
N ALA A 54 -8.74 14.21 13.85
CA ALA A 54 -9.85 13.46 13.26
C ALA A 54 -9.56 12.98 11.82
N ASP A 55 -8.44 13.44 11.26
CA ASP A 55 -7.99 13.12 9.93
C ASP A 55 -6.83 12.13 9.96
N THR A 56 -6.64 11.42 8.85
CA THR A 56 -5.43 10.64 8.58
C THR A 56 -4.99 10.91 7.16
N LEU A 57 -3.76 11.37 7.00
CA LEU A 57 -3.10 11.42 5.70
C LEU A 57 -2.49 10.05 5.45
N ILE A 58 -2.90 9.42 4.36
CA ILE A 58 -2.37 8.15 3.87
C ILE A 58 -1.47 8.48 2.69
N VAL A 59 -0.20 8.11 2.78
CA VAL A 59 0.75 8.20 1.67
C VAL A 59 1.15 6.80 1.27
N ALA A 60 1.03 6.49 -0.02
CA ALA A 60 1.38 5.18 -0.55
C ALA A 60 2.26 5.31 -1.80
N ARG A 61 3.18 4.35 -1.95
CA ARG A 61 4.12 4.25 -3.08
C ARG A 61 4.12 2.81 -3.61
N PRO A 62 4.33 2.57 -4.91
CA PRO A 62 4.55 1.22 -5.41
C PRO A 62 5.82 0.66 -4.77
N ALA A 63 5.73 -0.54 -4.20
CA ALA A 63 6.90 -1.21 -3.65
C ALA A 63 7.57 -2.02 -4.76
N ALA A 64 8.91 -2.10 -4.72
CA ALA A 64 9.66 -2.96 -5.63
C ALA A 64 9.19 -4.43 -5.52
N GLU A 65 9.34 -5.18 -6.61
CA GLU A 65 9.05 -6.62 -6.60
C GLU A 65 9.88 -7.31 -5.52
N MET A 66 9.26 -8.23 -4.77
CA MET A 66 9.99 -9.02 -3.79
C MET A 66 10.78 -10.07 -4.55
N ILE A 67 12.09 -9.88 -4.66
CA ILE A 67 12.98 -10.94 -5.14
C ILE A 67 13.27 -11.84 -3.94
N ILE A 68 12.58 -12.97 -3.88
CA ILE A 68 12.89 -14.02 -2.91
C ILE A 68 13.99 -14.88 -3.52
N THR A 69 15.23 -14.68 -3.04
CA THR A 69 16.33 -15.60 -3.35
C THR A 69 16.33 -16.70 -2.31
N ILE A 70 16.01 -17.92 -2.73
CA ILE A 70 16.22 -19.11 -1.90
C ILE A 70 17.71 -19.38 -1.88
N ALA A 71 18.32 -19.35 -0.70
CA ALA A 71 19.72 -19.72 -0.56
C ALA A 71 19.89 -21.22 -0.89
N GLU A 72 20.96 -21.60 -1.58
CA GLU A 72 21.18 -22.99 -2.03
C GLU A 72 21.10 -24.00 -0.88
N TYR A 73 21.59 -23.62 0.32
CA TYR A 73 21.53 -24.46 1.51
C TYR A 73 20.10 -24.72 2.02
N ALA A 74 19.13 -23.89 1.62
CA ALA A 74 17.73 -24.04 2.01
C ALA A 74 16.94 -24.96 1.05
N LEU A 75 17.49 -25.28 -0.12
CA LEU A 75 16.83 -26.13 -1.13
C LEU A 75 16.45 -27.53 -0.63
N PRO A 76 17.30 -28.27 0.12
CA PRO A 76 16.95 -29.63 0.56
C PRO A 76 15.69 -29.68 1.43
N PHE A 77 15.44 -28.65 2.23
CA PHE A 77 14.29 -28.58 3.14
C PHE A 77 12.96 -28.25 2.45
N LEU A 78 12.99 -27.85 1.17
CA LEU A 78 11.79 -27.48 0.42
C LEU A 78 11.22 -28.64 -0.40
N TYR A 79 12.02 -29.68 -0.66
CA TYR A 79 11.63 -30.84 -1.47
C TYR A 79 11.27 -32.07 -0.64
N GLU A 80 11.39 -32.02 0.69
CA GLU A 80 10.91 -33.06 1.60
C GLU A 80 9.46 -32.76 2.02
N ASN A 81 8.50 -33.12 1.15
CA ASN A 81 7.09 -33.35 1.51
C ASN A 81 6.67 -34.74 1.02
#